data_AF-A0AAW5KDQ7-F1
#
_entry.id   AF-A0AAW5KDQ7-F1
#
_cell.length_a   1.000
_cell.length_b   1.000
_cell.length_c   1.000
_cell.angle_alpha   90.00
_cell.angle_beta   90.00
_cell.angle_gamma   90.00
#
_symmetry.space_group_name_H-M   'P 1'
#
loop_
_entity.id
_entity.type
_entity.pdbx_description
1 polymer ?
#
loop_
_entity_poly.entity_id
_entity_poly.type
_entity_poly.pdbx_seq_one_letter_code
_entity_poly.pdbx_strand_id
1 'polypeptide(L)'
;MSMAGEIRRAARHVYADGQAHENAEVRDELARRGFPVPSDSAALRSVLHQMKEQGEIELLRPGVYRLAAAMEGDETAPVTPFSLEELAAEKRRLERTIQEIKVFDWLRCSDAELQRAREKAALLRQMADLLRRADL
;
A
#
# COMPACT_ATOMS: atom_id res chain seq x y z
N MET A 1 -8.94 10.25 -14.93
CA MET A 1 -9.24 9.57 -13.66
C MET A 1 -10.75 9.37 -13.57
N SER A 2 -11.24 8.20 -13.14
CA SER A 2 -12.69 7.93 -13.08
C SER A 2 -13.30 8.33 -11.73
N MET A 3 -14.54 8.80 -11.73
CA MET A 3 -15.27 9.18 -10.51
C MET A 3 -15.34 8.01 -9.50
N ALA A 4 -15.52 6.78 -9.98
CA ALA A 4 -15.53 5.59 -9.13
C ALA A 4 -14.17 5.34 -8.45
N GLY A 5 -13.06 5.62 -9.15
CA GLY A 5 -11.71 5.53 -8.59
C GLY A 5 -11.48 6.56 -7.48
N GLU A 6 -11.98 7.79 -7.65
CA GLU A 6 -11.90 8.83 -6.61
C GLU A 6 -12.74 8.49 -5.39
N ILE A 7 -13.97 7.98 -5.59
CA ILE A 7 -14.84 7.55 -4.49
C ILE A 7 -14.15 6.45 -3.66
N ARG A 8 -13.56 5.44 -4.31
CA ARG A 8 -12.84 4.37 -3.62
C ARG A 8 -11.62 4.91 -2.85
N ARG A 9 -10.87 5.86 -3.44
CA ARG A 9 -9.73 6.51 -2.77
C ARG A 9 -10.16 7.32 -1.55
N ALA A 10 -11.23 8.09 -1.65
CA ALA A 10 -11.78 8.87 -0.55
C ALA A 10 -12.30 7.96 0.57
N ALA A 11 -13.07 6.93 0.22
CA ALA A 11 -13.59 5.96 1.20
C ALA A 11 -12.46 5.25 1.95
N ARG A 12 -11.43 4.76 1.26
CA ARG A 12 -10.26 4.13 1.90
C ARG A 12 -9.50 5.09 2.81
N HIS A 13 -9.42 6.37 2.46
CA HIS A 13 -8.79 7.37 3.30
C HIS A 13 -9.60 7.63 4.57
N VAL A 14 -10.92 7.81 4.45
CA VAL A 14 -11.81 8.07 5.58
C VAL A 14 -11.83 6.89 6.55
N TYR A 15 -11.95 5.66 6.04
CA TYR A 15 -12.06 4.46 6.89
C TYR A 15 -10.72 3.91 7.37
N ALA A 16 -9.59 4.57 7.06
CA ALA A 16 -8.25 4.06 7.34
C ALA A 16 -7.94 3.90 8.83
N ASP A 17 -8.63 4.63 9.70
CA ASP A 17 -8.48 4.56 11.16
C ASP A 17 -9.22 3.35 11.79
N GLY A 18 -9.93 2.57 10.96
CA GLY A 18 -10.73 1.41 11.37
C GLY A 18 -11.99 1.75 12.17
N GLN A 19 -12.33 3.03 12.32
CA GLN A 19 -13.52 3.47 13.04
C GLN A 19 -14.76 3.48 12.13
N ALA A 20 -15.91 3.69 12.75
CA ALA A 20 -17.19 3.82 12.07
C ALA A 20 -17.36 5.25 11.54
N HIS A 21 -17.63 5.38 10.25
CA HIS A 21 -17.83 6.66 9.58
C HIS A 21 -19.11 6.67 8.76
N GLU A 22 -19.70 7.86 8.64
CA GLU A 22 -20.86 8.10 7.81
C GLU A 22 -20.49 8.38 6.35
N ASN A 23 -21.41 8.09 5.43
CA ASN A 23 -21.24 8.46 4.02
C ASN A 23 -20.96 9.96 3.81
N ALA A 24 -21.41 10.81 4.74
CA ALA A 24 -21.16 12.25 4.71
C ALA A 24 -19.66 12.56 4.71
N GLU A 25 -18.87 11.84 5.51
CA GLU A 25 -17.44 12.07 5.67
C GLU A 25 -16.67 11.71 4.39
N VAL A 26 -17.11 10.68 3.66
CA VAL A 26 -16.59 10.33 2.33
C VAL A 26 -16.91 11.44 1.31
N ARG A 27 -18.10 12.06 1.39
CA ARG A 27 -18.44 13.19 0.51
C ARG A 27 -17.60 14.43 0.84
N ASP A 28 -17.36 14.70 2.10
CA ASP A 28 -16.55 15.82 2.54
C ASP A 28 -15.09 15.65 2.09
N GLU A 29 -14.57 14.43 2.15
CA GLU A 29 -13.26 14.08 1.61
C GLU A 29 -13.21 14.25 0.08
N LEU A 30 -14.24 13.80 -0.64
CA LEU A 30 -14.36 14.00 -2.08
C LEU A 30 -14.43 15.49 -2.46
N ALA A 31 -15.18 16.30 -1.71
CA ALA A 31 -15.26 17.74 -1.91
C ALA A 31 -13.89 18.41 -1.67
N ARG A 32 -13.17 18.02 -0.61
CA ARG A 32 -11.80 18.48 -0.33
C ARG A 32 -10.82 18.16 -1.46
N ARG A 33 -11.02 17.05 -2.17
CA ARG A 33 -10.23 16.62 -3.35
C ARG A 33 -10.68 17.26 -4.67
N GLY A 34 -11.68 18.15 -4.66
CA GLY A 34 -12.21 18.80 -5.87
C GLY A 34 -13.22 17.96 -6.66
N PHE A 35 -13.79 16.91 -6.05
CA PHE A 35 -14.79 16.02 -6.66
C PHE A 35 -16.11 16.03 -5.87
N PRO A 36 -16.79 17.17 -5.70
CA PRO A 36 -18.03 17.23 -4.92
C PRO A 36 -19.09 16.30 -5.53
N VAL A 37 -19.74 15.51 -4.67
CA VAL A 37 -20.83 14.61 -5.05
C VAL A 37 -22.11 14.97 -4.27
N PRO A 38 -23.29 14.93 -4.92
CA PRO A 38 -24.54 15.24 -4.26
C PRO A 38 -24.91 14.17 -3.21
N SER A 39 -25.78 14.54 -2.27
CA SER A 39 -26.12 13.70 -1.12
C SER A 39 -26.81 12.39 -1.50
N ASP A 40 -27.52 12.38 -2.63
CA ASP A 40 -28.27 11.27 -3.21
C ASP A 40 -27.49 10.53 -4.32
N SER A 41 -26.19 10.78 -4.44
CA SER A 41 -25.32 10.21 -5.48
C SER A 41 -25.43 8.69 -5.56
N ALA A 42 -26.02 8.20 -6.66
CA ALA A 42 -26.10 6.79 -6.97
C ALA A 42 -24.70 6.17 -7.16
N ALA A 43 -23.75 6.94 -7.68
CA ALA A 43 -22.36 6.51 -7.86
C ALA A 43 -21.69 6.22 -6.52
N LEU A 44 -21.85 7.10 -5.52
CA LEU A 44 -21.32 6.89 -4.18
C LEU A 44 -21.89 5.61 -3.55
N ARG A 45 -23.22 5.47 -3.58
CA ARG A 45 -23.89 4.27 -3.05
C ARG A 45 -23.43 2.99 -3.75
N SER A 46 -23.30 3.02 -5.07
CA SER A 46 -22.89 1.87 -5.87
C SER A 46 -21.45 1.46 -5.56
N VAL A 47 -20.52 2.40 -5.44
CA VAL A 47 -19.12 2.08 -5.12
C VAL A 47 -18.98 1.56 -3.70
N LEU A 48 -19.64 2.17 -2.71
CA LEU A 48 -19.62 1.67 -1.34
C LEU A 48 -20.29 0.28 -1.22
N HIS A 49 -21.35 0.04 -2.01
CA HIS A 49 -21.96 -1.30 -2.10
C HIS A 49 -20.97 -2.32 -2.66
N GLN A 50 -20.28 -2.00 -3.75
CA GLN A 50 -19.26 -2.88 -4.34
C GLN A 50 -18.11 -3.14 -3.37
N MET A 51 -17.59 -2.11 -2.70
CA MET A 51 -16.53 -2.27 -1.70
C MET A 51 -16.97 -3.19 -0.55
N LYS A 52 -18.25 -3.09 -0.13
CA LYS A 52 -18.82 -4.00 0.87
C LYS A 52 -18.92 -5.43 0.33
N GLU A 53 -19.41 -5.64 -0.89
CA GLU A 53 -19.48 -6.96 -1.53
C GLU A 53 -18.10 -7.60 -1.70
N GLN A 54 -17.07 -6.78 -1.93
CA GLN A 54 -15.67 -7.18 -2.04
C GLN A 54 -15.00 -7.41 -0.67
N GLY A 55 -15.71 -7.20 0.44
CA GLY A 55 -15.14 -7.38 1.78
C GLY A 55 -14.12 -6.31 2.18
N GLU A 56 -14.00 -5.20 1.44
CA GLU A 56 -13.10 -4.10 1.81
C GLU A 56 -13.63 -3.32 3.03
N ILE A 57 -14.95 -3.22 3.15
CA ILE A 57 -15.63 -2.46 4.21
C ILE A 57 -16.82 -3.25 4.77
N GLU A 58 -17.11 -3.02 6.04
CA GLU A 58 -18.27 -3.60 6.73
C GLU A 58 -19.36 -2.55 6.90
N LEU A 59 -20.60 -2.93 6.67
CA LEU A 59 -21.78 -2.11 6.97
C LEU A 59 -22.20 -2.35 8.42
N LEU A 60 -22.13 -1.32 9.26
CA LEU A 60 -22.56 -1.41 10.66
C LEU A 60 -24.06 -1.10 10.81
N ARG A 61 -24.52 -0.07 10.10
CA ARG A 61 -25.92 0.35 10.01
C ARG A 61 -26.10 1.16 8.71
N PRO A 62 -27.33 1.38 8.22
CA PRO A 62 -27.53 2.09 6.96
C PRO A 62 -26.76 3.42 6.88
N GLY A 63 -25.87 3.53 5.90
CA GLY A 63 -25.05 4.74 5.68
C GLY A 63 -23.82 4.89 6.59
N VAL A 64 -23.51 3.89 7.41
CA VAL A 64 -22.33 3.88 8.30
C VAL A 64 -21.50 2.63 8.05
N TYR A 65 -20.24 2.85 7.71
CA TYR A 65 -19.29 1.82 7.34
C TYR A 65 -18.02 1.93 8.17
N ARG A 66 -17.28 0.83 8.24
CA ARG A 66 -15.88 0.81 8.70
C ARG A 66 -15.05 -0.04 7.77
N LEU A 67 -13.73 0.07 7.83
CA LEU A 67 -12.85 -0.87 7.16
C LEU A 67 -13.06 -2.28 7.73
N ALA A 68 -13.16 -3.28 6.86
CA ALA A 68 -13.26 -4.67 7.32
C ALA A 68 -11.95 -5.09 7.99
N ALA A 69 -12.04 -5.79 9.14
CA ALA A 69 -10.86 -6.38 9.75
C ALA A 69 -10.38 -7.50 8.81
N ALA A 70 -9.22 -7.29 8.19
CA ALA A 70 -8.64 -8.05 7.09
C ALA A 70 -9.21 -9.47 6.90
N MET A 71 -9.84 -9.72 5.75
CA MET A 71 -9.92 -11.08 5.21
C MET A 71 -8.49 -11.59 5.04
N GLU A 72 -8.09 -12.58 5.83
CA GLU A 72 -6.88 -13.35 5.57
C GLU A 72 -6.96 -13.94 4.16
N GLY A 73 -6.16 -13.39 3.25
CA GLY A 73 -5.95 -13.98 1.92
C GLY A 73 -6.62 -13.24 0.77
N ASP A 74 -6.15 -12.04 0.44
CA ASP A 74 -5.98 -11.60 -0.95
C ASP A 74 -5.04 -10.37 -0.98
N GLU A 75 -4.31 -10.15 -2.08
CA GLU A 75 -3.04 -9.40 -2.27
C GLU A 75 -2.94 -7.91 -1.84
N THR A 76 -3.65 -7.45 -0.80
CA THR A 76 -3.53 -6.09 -0.24
C THR A 76 -3.49 -6.12 1.28
N ALA A 77 -2.53 -6.87 1.84
CA ALA A 77 -2.24 -6.80 3.27
C ALA A 77 -2.04 -5.33 3.67
N PRO A 78 -2.63 -4.86 4.79
CA PRO A 78 -2.26 -3.57 5.34
C PRO A 78 -0.76 -3.62 5.55
N VAL A 79 -0.03 -2.73 4.86
CA VAL A 79 1.39 -2.53 5.16
C VAL A 79 1.39 -2.01 6.58
N THR A 80 1.57 -2.89 7.56
CA THR A 80 2.00 -2.46 8.88
C THR A 80 3.27 -1.67 8.62
N PRO A 81 3.25 -0.35 8.84
CA PRO A 81 4.45 0.44 8.62
C PRO A 81 5.52 -0.16 9.54
N PHE A 82 6.69 -0.46 8.98
CA PHE A 82 7.82 -0.90 9.78
C PHE A 82 7.99 0.05 10.97
N SER A 83 8.14 -0.50 12.16
CA SER A 83 8.62 0.27 13.29
C SER A 83 9.98 0.89 12.95
N LEU A 84 10.35 1.97 13.64
CA LEU A 84 11.67 2.59 13.44
C LEU A 84 12.82 1.60 13.68
N GLU A 85 12.62 0.64 14.59
CA GLU A 85 13.59 -0.42 14.87
C GLU A 85 13.71 -1.41 13.71
N GLU A 86 12.60 -1.87 13.15
CA GLU A 86 12.61 -2.76 11.98
C GLU A 86 13.20 -2.07 10.75
N LEU A 87 12.86 -0.79 10.52
CA LEU A 87 13.45 -0.02 9.43
C LEU A 87 14.96 0.17 9.60
N ALA A 88 15.42 0.43 10.83
CA ALA A 88 16.83 0.53 11.13
C ALA A 88 17.56 -0.82 10.95
N ALA A 89 16.93 -1.93 11.31
CA ALA A 89 17.48 -3.27 11.11
C ALA A 89 17.63 -3.59 9.61
N GLU A 90 16.59 -3.32 8.80
CA GLU A 90 16.63 -3.54 7.36
C GLU A 90 17.66 -2.63 6.67
N LYS A 91 17.76 -1.36 7.08
CA LYS A 91 18.81 -0.45 6.60
C LYS A 91 20.21 -1.03 6.86
N ARG A 92 20.49 -1.49 8.08
CA ARG A 92 21.80 -2.10 8.41
C ARG A 92 22.07 -3.36 7.58
N ARG A 93 21.05 -4.17 7.30
CA ARG A 93 21.15 -5.37 6.47
C ARG A 93 21.48 -5.03 5.02
N LEU A 94 20.86 -3.99 4.47
CA LEU A 94 21.16 -3.47 3.14
C LEU A 94 22.60 -2.94 3.06
N GLU A 95 23.03 -2.13 4.03
CA GLU A 95 24.39 -1.61 4.11
C GLU A 95 25.42 -2.74 4.15
N ARG A 96 25.18 -3.79 4.94
CA ARG A 96 26.04 -4.98 4.99
C ARG A 96 26.11 -5.68 3.64
N THR A 97 24.98 -5.88 2.98
CA THR A 97 24.92 -6.58 1.68
C THR A 97 25.63 -5.78 0.59
N ILE A 98 25.48 -4.45 0.58
CA ILE A 98 26.22 -3.56 -0.32
C ILE A 98 27.72 -3.69 -0.05
N GLN A 99 28.14 -3.71 1.21
CA GLN A 99 29.54 -3.84 1.57
C GLN A 99 30.11 -5.20 1.15
N GLU A 100 29.38 -6.30 1.36
CA GLU A 100 29.75 -7.65 0.91
C GLU A 100 30.03 -7.68 -0.59
N ILE A 101 29.17 -7.06 -1.40
CA ILE A 101 29.33 -7.01 -2.86
C ILE A 101 30.53 -6.14 -3.26
N LYS A 102 30.75 -5.02 -2.56
CA LYS A 102 31.88 -4.12 -2.85
C LYS A 102 33.24 -4.77 -2.60
N VAL A 103 33.34 -5.61 -1.57
CA VAL A 103 34.59 -6.30 -1.21
C VAL A 103 34.69 -7.72 -1.77
N PHE A 104 33.69 -8.16 -2.54
CA PHE A 104 33.68 -9.48 -3.15
C PHE A 104 34.83 -9.64 -4.15
N ASP A 105 35.58 -10.74 -4.06
CA ASP A 105 36.66 -11.05 -4.99
C ASP A 105 36.08 -11.63 -6.29
N TRP A 106 35.77 -10.74 -7.21
CA TRP A 106 35.21 -11.07 -8.52
C TRP A 106 36.14 -11.89 -9.42
N LEU A 107 37.44 -11.94 -9.11
CA LEU A 107 38.45 -12.62 -9.92
C LEU A 107 38.72 -14.04 -9.41
N ARG A 108 38.53 -14.27 -8.09
CA ARG A 108 38.83 -15.55 -7.43
C ARG A 108 37.62 -16.04 -6.64
N CYS A 109 36.55 -16.31 -7.36
CA CYS A 109 35.35 -16.93 -6.83
C CYS A 109 34.93 -18.14 -7.68
N SER A 110 34.27 -19.11 -7.07
CA SER A 110 33.60 -20.17 -7.81
C SER A 110 32.42 -19.62 -8.62
N ASP A 111 32.00 -20.34 -9.66
CA ASP A 111 30.82 -19.96 -10.46
C ASP A 111 29.55 -19.84 -9.60
N ALA A 112 29.43 -20.66 -8.55
CA ALA A 112 28.31 -20.60 -7.61
C ALA A 112 28.33 -19.31 -6.77
N GLU A 113 29.51 -18.90 -6.30
CA GLU A 113 29.67 -17.64 -5.55
C GLU A 113 29.45 -16.42 -6.45
N LEU A 114 29.96 -16.47 -7.67
CA LEU A 114 29.78 -15.44 -8.69
C LEU A 114 28.29 -15.25 -9.02
N GLN A 115 27.56 -16.34 -9.22
CA GLN A 115 26.13 -16.30 -9.50
C GLN A 115 25.34 -15.69 -8.35
N ARG A 116 25.62 -16.12 -7.11
CA ARG A 116 24.98 -15.54 -5.90
C ARG A 116 25.28 -14.05 -5.75
N ALA A 117 26.52 -13.61 -6.02
CA ALA A 117 26.88 -12.19 -5.96
C ALA A 117 26.13 -11.37 -7.01
N ARG A 118 25.97 -11.90 -8.24
CA ARG A 118 25.19 -11.27 -9.31
C ARG A 118 23.72 -11.15 -8.97
N GLU A 119 23.12 -12.19 -8.40
CA GLU A 119 21.71 -12.18 -7.96
C GLU A 119 21.48 -11.12 -6.88
N LYS A 120 22.35 -11.07 -5.86
CA LYS A 120 22.29 -10.03 -4.83
C LYS A 120 22.41 -8.62 -5.43
N ALA A 121 23.35 -8.41 -6.36
CA ALA A 121 23.54 -7.12 -7.02
C ALA A 121 22.33 -6.73 -7.90
N ALA A 122 21.73 -7.69 -8.60
CA ALA A 122 20.54 -7.46 -9.41
C ALA A 122 19.34 -7.06 -8.54
N LEU A 123 19.13 -7.73 -7.41
CA LEU A 123 18.06 -7.42 -6.47
C LEU A 123 18.21 -6.00 -5.91
N LEU A 124 19.41 -5.60 -5.48
CA LEU A 124 19.68 -4.24 -5.00
C LEU A 124 19.37 -3.18 -6.07
N ARG A 125 19.69 -3.47 -7.33
CA ARG A 125 19.40 -2.55 -8.44
C ARG A 125 17.90 -2.42 -8.69
N GLN A 126 17.17 -3.53 -8.65
CA GLN A 126 15.69 -3.52 -8.75
C GLN A 126 15.06 -2.71 -7.62
N MET A 127 15.54 -2.89 -6.38
CA MET A 127 15.06 -2.10 -5.23
C MET A 127 15.32 -0.61 -5.42
N ALA A 128 16.50 -0.22 -5.91
CA ALA A 128 16.82 1.18 -6.19
C ALA A 128 15.90 1.79 -7.27
N ASP A 129 15.59 1.02 -8.32
CA ASP A 129 14.69 1.48 -9.38
C ASP A 129 13.23 1.59 -8.88
N LEU A 130 12.79 0.69 -8.00
CA LEU A 130 11.47 0.78 -7.35
C LEU A 130 11.37 2.04 -6.49
N LEU A 131 12.38 2.31 -5.66
CA LEU A 131 12.43 3.53 -4.83
C LEU A 131 12.41 4.80 -5.67
N ARG A 132 13.15 4.83 -6.79
CA ARG A 132 13.16 5.99 -7.71
C ARG A 132 11.79 6.22 -8.37
N ARG A 133 11.04 5.16 -8.68
CA ARG A 133 9.71 5.25 -9.32
C ARG A 133 8.60 5.59 -8.33
N ALA A 134 8.84 5.42 -7.03
CA ALA A 134 7.85 5.67 -6.00
C ALA A 134 7.70 7.17 -5.64
N ASP A 135 8.42 8.08 -6.31
CA ASP A 135 8.44 9.54 -6.04
C ASP A 135 8.54 9.86 -4.53
N LEU A 136 9.53 9.25 -3.85
CA LEU A 136 10.06 9.74 -2.57
C LEU A 136 11.16 10.79 -2.80
#